data_AF-A0A519JP29-F1
#
_entry.id   AF-A0A519JP29-F1
#
_cell.length_a   1.000
_cell.length_b   1.000
_cell.length_c   1.000
_cell.angle_alpha   90.00
_cell.angle_beta   90.00
_cell.angle_gamma   90.00
#
_symmetry.space_group_name_H-M   'P 1'
#
loop_
_entity.id
_entity.type
_entity.pdbx_description
1 polymer ?
#
loop_
_entity_poly.entity_id
_entity_poly.type
_entity_poly.pdbx_seq_one_letter_code
_entity_poly.pdbx_strand_id
1 'polypeptide(L)' 'MEKPLRKDAAERREALLAAARDVFAEEGIDTPLDRIAERAGVGRRRQQGLA' A
#
# COMPACT_ATOMS: atom_id res chain seq x y z
N MET A 1 -3.89 14.06 22.15
CA MET A 1 -3.80 14.42 20.71
C MET A 1 -3.85 13.13 19.90
N GLU A 2 -5.05 12.59 19.72
CA GLU A 2 -5.29 11.30 19.06
C GLU A 2 -5.10 11.45 17.56
N LYS A 3 -4.05 10.82 17.01
CA LYS A 3 -3.80 10.80 15.57
C LYS A 3 -4.98 10.10 14.88
N PRO A 4 -5.55 10.63 13.79
CA PRO A 4 -6.59 9.93 13.04
C PRO A 4 -5.96 8.79 12.23
N LEU A 5 -5.67 7.66 12.89
CA LEU A 5 -5.18 6.40 12.31
C LEU A 5 -6.00 5.93 11.09
N ARG A 6 -7.26 6.34 10.99
CA ARG A 6 -8.17 6.01 9.88
C ARG A 6 -7.83 6.74 8.59
N LYS A 7 -7.35 7.99 8.66
CA LYS A 7 -7.04 8.79 7.47
C LYS A 7 -5.77 8.24 6.81
N ASP A 8 -4.73 8.02 7.59
CA ASP A 8 -3.52 7.33 7.13
C ASP A 8 -3.80 5.94 6.57
N ALA A 9 -4.70 5.16 7.17
CA ALA A 9 -5.02 3.82 6.68
C ALA A 9 -5.73 3.84 5.32
N ALA A 10 -6.66 4.79 5.11
CA ALA A 10 -7.35 4.97 3.84
C ALA A 10 -6.36 5.41 2.75
N GLU A 11 -5.57 6.45 3.02
CA GLU A 11 -4.61 6.99 2.05
C GLU A 11 -3.56 5.94 1.65
N ARG A 12 -3.12 5.09 2.59
CA ARG A 12 -2.19 4.00 2.27
C ARG A 12 -2.82 2.89 1.44
N ARG A 13 -4.09 2.61 1.65
CA ARG A 13 -4.83 1.65 0.84
C ARG A 13 -5.03 2.18 -0.58
N GLU A 14 -5.33 3.46 -0.71
CA GLU A 14 -5.45 4.12 -2.02
C GLU A 14 -4.12 4.10 -2.77
N ALA A 15 -3.00 4.41 -2.10
CA ALA A 15 -1.66 4.32 -2.68
C ALA A 15 -1.34 2.88 -3.16
N LEU A 16 -1.71 1.87 -2.37
CA LEU A 16 -1.54 0.47 -2.75
C LEU A 16 -2.36 0.09 -3.99
N LEU A 17 -3.63 0.51 -4.05
CA LEU A 17 -4.50 0.24 -5.19
C LEU A 17 -4.05 0.96 -6.46
N ALA A 18 -3.52 2.19 -6.32
CA ALA A 18 -2.96 2.94 -7.45
C ALA A 18 -1.71 2.23 -8.01
N ALA A 19 -0.79 1.82 -7.15
CA ALA A 19 0.40 1.08 -7.58
C ALA A 19 0.05 -0.28 -8.18
N ALA A 20 -0.96 -0.98 -7.64
CA ALA A 20 -1.44 -2.24 -8.21
C ALA A 20 -1.95 -2.04 -9.63
N ARG A 21 -2.74 -0.99 -9.87
CA ARG A 21 -3.23 -0.66 -11.23
C ARG A 21 -2.10 -0.39 -12.20
N ASP A 22 -1.11 0.39 -11.79
CA ASP A 22 0.05 0.72 -12.62
C ASP A 22 0.85 -0.53 -12.99
N VAL A 23 1.16 -1.36 -11.99
CA VAL A 23 1.91 -2.61 -12.19
C VAL A 23 1.13 -3.61 -13.06
N PHE A 24 -0.17 -3.77 -12.82
CA PHE A 24 -0.98 -4.66 -13.66
C PHE A 24 -1.15 -4.13 -15.09
N ALA A 25 -1.11 -2.81 -15.30
CA ALA A 25 -1.17 -2.23 -16.64
C ALA A 25 0.16 -2.41 -17.40
N GLU A 26 1.29 -2.30 -16.72
CA GLU A 26 2.62 -2.35 -17.32
C GLU A 26 3.14 -3.80 -17.50
N GLU A 27 2.98 -4.66 -16.49
CA GLU A 27 3.56 -6.01 -16.45
C GLU A 27 2.50 -7.13 -16.59
N GLY A 28 1.21 -6.81 -16.47
CA GLY A 28 0.12 -7.78 -16.57
C GLY A 28 -0.22 -8.49 -15.25
N ILE A 29 -1.20 -9.39 -15.29
CA ILE A 29 -1.76 -10.06 -14.08
C ILE A 29 -0.83 -11.11 -13.47
N ASP A 30 0.28 -11.44 -14.14
CA ASP A 30 1.25 -12.44 -13.66
C ASP A 30 2.20 -11.85 -12.60
N THR A 31 2.20 -10.52 -12.42
CA THR A 31 3.10 -9.86 -11.48
C THR A 31 2.81 -10.25 -10.03
N PRO A 32 3.82 -10.69 -9.26
CA PRO A 32 3.64 -11.04 -7.86
C PRO A 32 3.25 -9.82 -7.02
N LEU A 33 2.36 -10.03 -6.04
CA LEU A 33 1.91 -9.02 -5.08
C LEU A 33 3.06 -8.32 -4.34
N ASP A 34 4.21 -8.98 -4.17
CA ASP A 34 5.39 -8.40 -3.55
C ASP A 34 5.91 -7.19 -4.35
N ARG A 35 5.91 -7.26 -5.69
CA ARG A 35 6.30 -6.15 -6.57
C ARG A 35 5.35 -4.96 -6.47
N ILE A 36 4.05 -5.25 -6.35
CA ILE A 36 3.04 -4.22 -6.12
C ILE A 36 3.26 -3.54 -4.76
N ALA A 37 3.57 -4.32 -3.72
CA ALA A 37 3.85 -3.82 -2.39
C ALA A 37 5.12 -2.95 -2.32
N GLU A 38 6.17 -3.34 -3.04
CA GLU A 38 7.38 -2.53 -3.21
C GLU A 38 7.09 -1.23 -3.96
N ARG A 39 6.39 -1.29 -5.10
CA ARG A 39 6.00 -0.11 -5.90
C ARG A 39 5.12 0.86 -5.12
N ALA A 40 4.20 0.35 -4.31
CA ALA A 40 3.33 1.13 -3.44
C ALA A 40 4.05 1.76 -2.22
N GLY A 41 5.33 1.43 -1.99
CA GLY A 41 6.04 1.86 -0.79
C GLY A 41 5.43 1.33 0.51
N VAL A 42 4.68 0.21 0.44
CA VAL A 42 4.15 -0.49 1.62
C VAL A 42 5.09 -1.60 2.13
N GLY A 43 6.26 -1.72 1.50
CA GLY A 43 7.35 -2.61 1.90
C GLY A 43 7.79 -2.39 3.35
N ARG A 44 7.45 -3.39 4.18
CA ARG A 44 7.90 -3.64 5.56
C ARG A 44 7.69 -2.50 6.58
N ARG A 45 6.63 -2.71 7.37
CA ARG A 45 6.36 -2.14 8.70
C ARG A 45 6.07 -0.62 8.74
N ARG A 46 4.79 -0.28 8.83
CA ARG A 46 4.35 0.59 9.94
C ARG A 46 3.45 -0.23 10.85
N GLN A 47 3.97 -0.51 12.04
CA GLN A 47 3.11 -0.76 13.19
C GLN A 47 2.22 0.47 13.33
N GLN A 48 0.91 0.31 13.18
CA GLN A 48 -0.01 1.24 13.79
C GLN A 48 -0.30 0.64 15.17
N GLY A 49 0.22 1.32 16.19
CA GLY A 49 0.41 0.77 17.52
C GLY A 49 -0.88 0.39 18.22
N LEU A 50 -0.77 -0.65 19.05
CA LEU A 50 -1.56 -0.76 20.26
C LEU A 50 -0.58 -0.77 21.45
N ALA A 51 -0.36 0.42 22.00
CA ALA A 51 0.09 0.69 23.36
C ALA A 51 -0.55 2.00 23.78
#